data_AF-A0A118K4V5-F1
#
_entry.id   AF-A0A118K4V5-F1
#
_cell.length_a   1.000
_cell.length_b   1.000
_cell.length_c   1.000
_cell.angle_alpha   90.00
_cell.angle_beta   90.00
_cell.angle_gamma   90.00
#
_symmetry.space_group_name_H-M   'P 1'
#
loop_
_entity.id
_entity.type
_entity.pdbx_description
1 polymer ?
#
loop_
_entity_poly.entity_id
_entity_poly.type
_entity_poly.pdbx_seq_one_letter_code
_entity_poly.pdbx_strand_id
1 'polypeptide(L)'
;MALVAASFGLATGKASITCFFKPQSSAVRLKPNSNEVSELGFVTSQLSGLKISHHQCASPHKLSSPIKLPIQPVALWWEAGKRFVKLRLSTKALKTIEKNGLDAVAKKAGIDLSKK
;
A
#
# COMPACT_ATOMS: atom_id res chain seq x y z
N MET A 1 41.43 31.52 14.48
CA MET A 1 40.68 30.48 13.74
C MET A 1 39.22 30.60 14.13
N ALA A 2 38.38 31.07 13.20
CA ALA A 2 36.98 31.36 13.45
C ALA A 2 36.12 30.08 13.39
N LEU A 3 35.23 29.90 14.36
CA LEU A 3 34.24 28.83 14.39
C LEU A 3 32.99 29.30 13.63
N VAL A 4 32.71 28.68 12.47
CA VAL A 4 31.45 28.87 11.74
C VAL A 4 30.46 27.81 12.23
N ALA A 5 29.47 28.24 13.01
CA ALA A 5 28.32 27.43 13.37
C ALA A 5 27.28 27.51 12.24
N ALA A 6 27.13 26.43 11.47
CA ALA A 6 26.08 26.31 10.46
C ALA A 6 24.80 25.77 11.11
N SER A 7 23.84 26.65 11.34
CA SER A 7 22.49 26.30 11.79
C SER A 7 21.71 25.63 10.66
N PHE A 8 21.37 24.36 10.84
CA PHE A 8 20.49 23.58 9.97
C PHE A 8 19.02 23.92 10.28
N GLY A 9 18.39 24.69 9.39
CA GLY A 9 16.95 24.96 9.45
C GLY A 9 16.15 23.73 9.01
N LEU A 10 15.35 23.19 9.92
CA LEU A 10 14.41 22.09 9.64
C LEU A 10 13.08 22.67 9.14
N ALA A 11 12.95 22.83 7.82
CA ALA A 11 11.68 23.25 7.19
C ALA A 11 10.78 22.02 6.99
N THR A 12 9.87 21.75 7.92
CA THR A 12 8.78 20.78 7.72
C THR A 12 7.67 21.40 6.90
N GLY A 13 7.80 21.36 5.57
CA GLY A 13 6.75 21.74 4.63
C GLY A 13 5.80 20.57 4.35
N LYS A 14 4.62 20.59 4.96
CA LYS A 14 3.54 19.62 4.71
C LYS A 14 2.69 20.13 3.54
N ALA A 15 3.01 19.71 2.31
CA ALA A 15 2.25 20.09 1.12
C ALA A 15 1.11 19.09 0.86
N SER A 16 -0.12 19.46 1.21
CA SER A 16 -1.34 18.79 0.76
C SER A 16 -1.68 19.26 -0.65
N ILE A 17 -1.37 18.44 -1.65
CA ILE A 17 -1.89 18.62 -3.02
C ILE A 17 -3.32 18.07 -3.10
N THR A 18 -4.30 18.89 -2.69
CA THR A 18 -5.68 18.68 -3.12
C THR A 18 -5.82 19.20 -4.55
N CYS A 19 -6.00 18.26 -5.46
CA CYS A 19 -6.34 18.44 -6.85
C CYS A 19 -7.65 19.21 -7.05
N PHE A 20 -7.59 20.31 -7.80
CA PHE A 20 -8.78 20.94 -8.40
C PHE A 20 -8.44 21.38 -9.83
N PHE A 21 -8.47 20.43 -10.77
CA PHE A 21 -8.53 20.77 -12.19
C PHE A 21 -9.95 21.20 -12.51
N LYS A 22 -10.14 22.51 -12.71
CA LYS A 22 -11.35 23.08 -13.28
C LYS A 22 -11.19 23.08 -14.81
N PRO A 23 -11.98 22.32 -15.58
CA PRO A 23 -11.98 22.47 -17.03
C PRO A 23 -12.73 23.77 -17.36
N GLN A 24 -12.01 24.75 -17.93
CA GLN A 24 -12.67 25.84 -18.64
C GLN A 24 -13.17 25.27 -19.98
N SER A 25 -14.49 25.09 -20.08
CA SER A 25 -15.18 24.77 -21.33
C SER A 25 -15.08 25.97 -22.27
N SER A 26 -14.24 25.91 -23.30
CA SER A 26 -14.32 26.81 -24.43
C SER A 26 -15.42 26.31 -25.37
N ALA A 27 -16.58 26.94 -25.29
CA ALA A 27 -17.74 26.69 -26.13
C ALA A 27 -17.42 27.00 -27.60
N VAL A 28 -17.24 25.98 -28.43
CA VAL A 28 -17.28 26.14 -29.89
C VAL A 28 -18.72 25.92 -30.35
N ARG A 29 -19.44 27.03 -30.50
CA ARG A 29 -20.79 27.07 -31.06
C ARG A 29 -20.69 27.01 -32.59
N LEU A 30 -20.94 25.83 -33.16
CA LEU A 30 -21.20 25.71 -34.60
C LEU A 30 -22.71 25.80 -34.81
N LYS A 31 -23.16 26.85 -35.51
CA LYS A 31 -24.52 26.99 -36.04
C LYS A 31 -24.62 26.13 -37.32
N PRO A 32 -25.54 25.16 -37.42
CA PRO A 32 -25.93 24.58 -38.69
C PRO A 32 -27.04 25.43 -39.31
N ASN A 33 -26.75 25.99 -40.48
CA ASN A 33 -27.74 26.52 -41.43
C ASN A 33 -27.86 25.50 -42.55
N SER A 34 -29.00 24.82 -42.64
CA SER A 34 -29.75 24.57 -43.89
C SER A 34 -30.94 23.66 -43.58
N ASN A 35 -32.07 23.97 -44.23
CA ASN A 35 -33.32 23.21 -44.18
C ASN A 35 -33.15 21.75 -44.66
N GLU A 36 -34.08 20.88 -44.23
CA GLU A 36 -34.13 19.40 -44.40
C GLU A 36 -33.17 18.67 -43.43
N VAL A 37 -33.59 17.94 -42.39
CA VAL A 37 -34.50 16.78 -42.37
C VAL A 37 -35.03 16.61 -40.95
N SER A 38 -36.31 16.91 -40.68
CA SER A 38 -36.92 16.72 -39.35
C SER A 38 -37.41 15.28 -39.09
N GLU A 39 -37.21 14.36 -40.01
CA GLU A 39 -37.66 12.96 -39.90
C GLU A 39 -36.62 12.03 -39.22
N LEU A 40 -35.44 12.53 -38.87
CA LEU A 40 -34.43 11.78 -38.09
C LEU A 40 -34.41 12.21 -36.61
N GLY A 41 -35.41 12.97 -36.16
CA GLY A 41 -35.60 13.37 -34.76
C GLY A 41 -36.34 12.34 -33.91
N PHE A 42 -37.10 11.43 -34.53
CA PHE A 42 -37.89 10.42 -33.80
C PHE A 42 -37.17 9.06 -33.67
N VAL A 43 -36.31 8.69 -34.63
CA VAL A 43 -35.72 7.34 -34.69
C VAL A 43 -34.52 7.14 -33.76
N THR A 44 -33.80 8.20 -33.36
CA THR A 44 -32.64 8.05 -32.47
C THR A 44 -33.00 8.11 -30.98
N SER A 45 -34.26 8.42 -30.64
CA SER A 45 -34.70 8.54 -29.24
C SER A 45 -34.57 7.21 -28.48
N GLN A 46 -34.78 6.07 -29.13
CA GLN A 46 -34.79 4.78 -28.42
C GLN A 46 -33.40 4.27 -28.02
N LEU A 47 -32.34 4.68 -28.71
CA LEU A 47 -30.97 4.29 -28.34
C LEU A 47 -30.32 5.28 -27.36
N SER A 48 -30.87 6.49 -27.23
CA SER A 48 -30.37 7.53 -26.31
C SER A 48 -30.56 7.19 -24.82
N GLY A 49 -31.39 6.19 -24.49
CA GLY A 49 -31.57 5.68 -23.13
C GLY A 49 -30.69 4.49 -22.77
N LEU A 50 -30.01 3.85 -23.74
CA LEU A 50 -29.21 2.65 -23.49
C LEU A 50 -27.75 3.04 -23.23
N LYS A 51 -27.36 3.13 -21.96
CA LYS A 51 -25.97 3.37 -21.56
C LYS A 51 -25.12 2.13 -21.82
N ILE A 52 -24.62 1.96 -23.05
CA ILE A 52 -23.71 0.86 -23.47
C ILE A 52 -22.28 1.12 -22.95
N SER A 53 -22.14 1.39 -21.66
CA SER A 53 -20.84 1.33 -21.02
C SER A 53 -21.01 0.64 -19.68
N HIS A 54 -20.81 -0.66 -19.68
CA HIS A 54 -20.22 -1.27 -18.51
C HIS A 54 -18.76 -0.80 -18.51
N HIS A 55 -18.47 0.33 -17.86
CA HIS A 55 -17.30 0.23 -17.00
C HIS A 55 -17.76 -0.74 -15.92
N GLN A 56 -17.53 -2.03 -16.18
CA GLN A 56 -17.38 -2.97 -15.10
C GLN A 56 -16.15 -2.45 -14.38
N CYS A 57 -16.36 -1.46 -13.51
CA CYS A 57 -15.48 -1.16 -12.42
C CYS A 57 -15.50 -2.44 -11.63
N ALA A 58 -14.62 -3.37 -12.02
CA ALA A 58 -14.25 -4.49 -11.22
C ALA A 58 -13.94 -3.86 -9.86
N SER A 59 -14.85 -4.06 -8.90
CA SER A 59 -14.60 -3.71 -7.51
C SER A 59 -13.18 -4.19 -7.23
N PRO A 60 -12.28 -3.38 -6.65
CA PRO A 60 -10.94 -3.84 -6.35
C PRO A 60 -11.10 -5.09 -5.49
N HIS A 61 -10.92 -6.26 -6.09
CA HIS A 61 -11.04 -7.51 -5.37
C HIS A 61 -9.95 -7.40 -4.32
N LYS A 62 -10.32 -7.33 -3.04
CA LYS A 62 -9.35 -7.18 -1.95
C LYS A 62 -8.51 -8.44 -1.91
N LEU A 63 -7.49 -8.53 -2.75
CA LEU A 63 -6.38 -9.45 -2.61
C LEU A 63 -5.47 -8.90 -1.52
N SER A 64 -6.03 -8.73 -0.33
CA SER A 64 -5.27 -8.51 0.89
C SER A 64 -5.22 -9.83 1.64
N SER A 65 -4.65 -10.85 1.00
CA SER A 65 -4.14 -11.97 1.79
C SER A 65 -2.85 -11.48 2.45
N PRO A 66 -2.71 -11.60 3.79
CA PRO A 66 -1.48 -11.23 4.43
C PRO A 66 -0.34 -12.10 3.89
N ILE A 67 0.75 -11.47 3.45
CA ILE A 67 1.95 -12.17 3.01
C ILE A 67 2.41 -13.07 4.17
N LYS A 68 2.30 -14.37 3.98
CA LYS A 68 2.73 -15.34 4.98
C LYS A 68 4.25 -15.38 4.97
N LEU A 69 4.85 -14.89 6.06
CA LEU A 69 6.29 -15.02 6.27
C LEU A 69 6.65 -16.52 6.42
N PRO A 70 7.83 -16.96 5.94
CA PRO A 70 8.28 -18.34 6.13
C PRO A 70 8.65 -18.56 7.60
N ILE A 71 7.73 -19.16 8.36
CA ILE A 71 7.87 -19.48 9.78
C ILE A 71 8.06 -20.99 9.92
N GLN A 72 9.22 -21.42 10.41
CA GLN A 72 9.58 -22.82 10.60
C GLN A 72 9.53 -23.22 12.08
N PRO A 73 8.99 -24.40 12.44
CA PRO A 73 9.12 -24.96 13.78
C PRO A 73 10.55 -25.51 13.96
N VAL A 74 11.30 -24.95 14.92
CA VAL A 74 12.70 -25.31 15.19
C VAL A 74 12.85 -25.63 16.68
N ALA A 75 13.63 -26.68 16.99
CA ALA A 75 14.09 -26.96 18.34
C ALA A 75 15.52 -26.43 18.50
N LEU A 76 15.72 -25.47 19.41
CA LEU A 76 17.04 -24.88 19.67
C LEU A 76 17.55 -25.32 21.03
N TRP A 77 18.83 -25.69 21.10
CA TRP A 77 19.50 -25.95 22.36
C TRP A 77 19.68 -24.65 23.14
N TRP A 78 19.25 -24.65 24.41
CA TRP A 78 19.38 -23.52 25.31
C TRP A 78 20.29 -23.86 26.48
N GLU A 79 21.47 -23.23 26.50
CA GLU A 79 22.54 -23.53 27.46
C GLU A 79 22.13 -23.28 28.92
N ALA A 80 21.48 -22.14 29.20
CA ALA A 80 21.12 -21.77 30.56
C ALA A 80 20.10 -22.75 31.18
N GLY A 81 19.17 -23.26 30.38
CA GLY A 81 18.16 -24.24 30.82
C GLY A 81 18.55 -25.70 30.58
N LYS A 82 19.73 -25.97 29.99
CA LYS A 82 20.20 -27.31 29.56
C LYS A 82 19.10 -28.14 28.87
N ARG A 83 18.32 -27.51 28.00
CA ARG A 83 17.16 -28.14 27.34
C ARG A 83 16.94 -27.61 25.93
N PHE A 84 16.14 -28.33 25.15
CA PHE A 84 15.67 -27.86 23.85
C PHE A 84 14.40 -27.02 23.99
N VAL A 85 14.36 -25.87 23.32
CA VAL A 85 13.19 -24.97 23.25
C VAL A 85 12.58 -25.07 21.86
N LYS A 86 11.29 -25.43 21.77
CA LYS A 86 10.55 -25.53 20.51
C LYS A 86 9.90 -24.19 20.17
N LEU A 87 10.40 -23.52 19.14
CA LEU A 87 9.96 -22.20 18.70
C LEU A 87 9.53 -22.20 17.24
N ARG A 88 8.60 -21.31 16.90
CA ARG A 88 8.26 -21.01 15.51
C ARG A 88 9.00 -19.73 15.11
N LEU A 89 10.03 -19.86 14.31
CA LEU A 89 10.96 -18.77 13.97
C LEU A 89 11.00 -18.51 12.46
N SER A 90 11.24 -17.26 12.09
CA SER A 90 11.55 -16.91 10.71
C SER A 90 13.01 -17.26 10.39
N THR A 91 13.32 -17.41 9.10
CA THR A 91 14.70 -17.67 8.65
C THR A 91 15.66 -16.54 9.02
N LYS A 92 15.16 -15.30 9.16
CA LYS A 92 15.94 -14.15 9.62
C LYS A 92 16.24 -14.21 11.12
N ALA A 93 15.27 -14.67 11.92
CA ALA A 93 15.47 -14.88 13.34
C ALA A 93 16.53 -15.95 13.60
N LEU A 94 16.51 -17.06 12.85
CA LEU A 94 17.51 -18.12 12.96
C LEU A 94 18.94 -17.60 12.72
N LYS A 95 19.14 -16.87 11.62
CA LYS A 95 20.44 -16.21 11.32
C LYS A 95 20.90 -15.23 12.40
N THR A 96 19.95 -14.60 13.09
CA THR A 96 20.25 -13.65 14.16
C THR A 96 20.68 -14.37 15.44
N ILE A 97 20.05 -15.52 15.74
CA ILE A 97 20.42 -16.38 16.87
C ILE A 97 21.81 -16.98 16.65
N GLU A 98 22.12 -17.41 15.42
CA GLU A 98 23.45 -17.90 15.06
C GLU A 98 24.54 -16.84 15.26
N LYS A 99 24.25 -15.57 14.92
CA LYS A 99 25.21 -14.47 15.04
C LYS A 99 25.39 -13.94 16.48
N ASN A 100 24.29 -13.77 17.21
CA ASN A 100 24.29 -13.04 18.49
C ASN A 100 24.05 -13.94 19.72
N GLY A 101 23.66 -15.20 19.51
CA GLY A 101 23.24 -16.12 20.56
C GLY A 101 21.75 -16.00 20.92
N LEU A 102 21.20 -17.06 21.50
CA LEU A 102 19.78 -17.19 21.82
C LEU A 102 19.35 -16.23 22.95
N ASP A 103 20.15 -16.12 24.01
CA ASP A 103 19.82 -15.31 25.20
C ASP A 103 19.76 -13.81 24.89
N ALA A 104 20.69 -13.31 24.08
CA ALA A 104 20.72 -11.91 23.67
C ALA A 104 19.49 -11.54 22.83
N VAL A 105 19.05 -12.44 21.96
CA VAL A 105 17.87 -12.25 21.13
C VAL A 105 16.59 -12.32 21.98
N ALA A 106 16.50 -13.27 22.91
CA ALA A 106 15.36 -13.42 23.81
C ALA A 106 15.18 -12.19 24.72
N LYS A 107 16.28 -11.66 25.28
CA LYS A 107 16.26 -10.44 26.11
C LYS A 107 15.79 -9.22 25.32
N LYS A 108 16.24 -9.06 24.07
CA LYS A 108 15.80 -7.97 23.18
C LYS A 108 14.32 -8.07 22.81
N ALA A 109 13.83 -9.30 22.62
CA ALA A 109 12.44 -9.56 22.29
C ALA A 109 11.51 -9.54 23.53
N GLY A 110 12.07 -9.50 24.74
CA GLY A 110 11.30 -9.58 25.98
C GLY A 110 10.61 -10.93 26.20
N ILE A 111 11.21 -12.02 25.69
CA ILE A 111 10.63 -13.37 25.76
C ILE A 111 11.38 -14.18 26.82
N ASP A 112 10.62 -14.77 27.75
CA ASP A 112 11.16 -15.73 28.72
C ASP A 112 11.16 -17.15 28.13
N LEU A 113 12.37 -17.69 27.90
CA LEU A 113 12.58 -19.03 27.35
C LEU A 113 12.21 -20.15 28.34
N SER A 114 12.11 -19.84 29.64
CA SER A 114 11.78 -20.82 30.69
C SER A 114 10.35 -21.33 30.61
N LYS A 115 9.44 -20.52 30.07
CA LYS A 115 8.01 -20.81 29.97
C LYS A 115 7.60 -21.49 28.66
N LYS A 116 8.57 -21.71 27.76
CA LYS A 116 8.34 -22.20 26.39
C LYS A 116 8.94 -23.58 26.18
#